data_AF-A0A7Y5FVC7-F1
#
_entry.id   AF-A0A7Y5FVC7-F1
#
_cell.length_a   1.000
_cell.length_b   1.000
_cell.length_c   1.000
_cell.angle_alpha   90.00
_cell.angle_beta   90.00
_cell.angle_gamma   90.00
#
_symmetry.space_group_name_H-M   'P 1'
#
loop_
_entity.id
_entity.type
_entity.pdbx_description
1 polymer ?
#
loop_
_entity_poly.entity_id
_entity_poly.type
_entity_poly.pdbx_seq_one_letter_code
_entity_poly.pdbx_strand_id
1 'polypeptide(L)'
;MSDESSNPARMNWLWLWFGFYILSGLIFGGLSGYVAVSKGLPPHLYFFIGFFLSVAGYVYVLTRASSVNQNVPAGLTKVPKTYAPAPCEKCGYANHPAAKTCAGCGTRLHPALASDMDRLG
;
A
#
# COMPACT_ATOMS: atom_id res chain seq x y z
N MET A 1 7.52 61.42 7.89
CA MET A 1 6.43 60.43 7.94
C MET A 1 6.88 59.27 7.09
N SER A 2 7.39 58.22 7.74
CA SER A 2 7.99 57.06 7.10
C SER A 2 6.91 55.99 6.98
N ASP A 3 6.51 55.64 5.76
CA ASP A 3 5.77 54.40 5.53
C ASP A 3 6.61 53.52 4.61
N GLU A 4 7.35 52.66 5.31
CA GLU A 4 8.00 51.43 4.89
C GLU A 4 7.13 50.70 3.86
N SER A 5 7.61 50.66 2.61
CA SER A 5 7.06 49.84 1.54
C SER A 5 7.06 48.37 1.97
N SER A 6 5.91 47.89 2.42
CA SER A 6 5.64 46.47 2.58
C SER A 6 5.70 45.82 1.20
N ASN A 7 6.86 45.26 0.88
CA ASN A 7 7.01 44.35 -0.25
C ASN A 7 6.81 42.94 0.30
N PRO A 8 5.58 42.37 0.29
CA PRO A 8 5.38 41.03 0.81
C PRO A 8 6.10 40.05 -0.13
N ALA A 9 7.22 39.53 0.38
CA ALA A 9 7.93 38.37 -0.12
C ALA A 9 8.22 38.39 -1.63
N ARG A 10 9.44 38.83 -2.00
CA ARG A 10 10.19 38.15 -3.07
C ARG A 10 10.42 36.70 -2.64
N MET A 11 9.37 35.87 -2.72
CA MET A 11 9.51 34.42 -2.65
C MET A 11 10.52 34.07 -3.73
N ASN A 12 11.66 33.56 -3.28
CA ASN A 12 12.75 33.20 -4.17
C ASN A 12 12.15 32.24 -5.21
N TRP A 13 12.15 32.60 -6.49
CA TRP A 13 11.48 31.84 -7.56
C TRP A 13 11.86 30.36 -7.52
N LEU A 14 13.11 30.08 -7.15
CA LEU A 14 13.64 28.73 -6.88
C LEU A 14 12.88 27.97 -5.79
N TRP A 15 12.45 28.64 -4.72
CA TRP A 15 11.65 28.06 -3.64
C TRP A 15 10.27 27.62 -4.12
N LEU A 16 9.64 28.39 -5.01
CA LEU A 16 8.36 28.02 -5.61
C LEU A 16 8.51 26.75 -6.46
N TRP A 17 9.52 26.69 -7.32
CA TRP A 17 9.82 25.49 -8.12
C TRP A 17 10.20 24.29 -7.27
N PHE A 18 10.95 24.51 -6.19
CA PHE A 18 11.25 23.46 -5.23
C PHE A 18 9.98 22.90 -4.58
N GLY A 19 9.04 23.77 -4.19
CA GLY A 19 7.73 23.36 -3.68
C GLY A 19 6.93 22.53 -4.69
N PHE A 20 6.86 22.97 -5.95
CA PHE A 20 6.19 22.21 -7.02
C PHE A 20 6.86 20.86 -7.29
N TYR A 21 8.19 20.82 -7.27
CA TYR A 21 8.93 19.56 -7.42
C TYR A 21 8.56 18.58 -6.31
N ILE A 22 8.61 19.00 -5.04
CA ILE A 22 8.22 18.15 -3.91
C ILE A 22 6.76 17.71 -4.00
N LEU A 23 5.85 18.62 -4.34
CA LEU A 23 4.42 18.30 -4.50
C LEU A 23 4.20 17.26 -5.60
N SER A 24 4.81 17.45 -6.77
CA SER A 24 4.72 16.49 -7.87
C SER A 24 5.31 15.13 -7.48
N GLY A 25 6.46 15.11 -6.82
CA GLY A 25 7.08 13.90 -6.29
C GLY A 25 6.16 13.16 -5.32
N LEU A 26 5.49 13.86 -4.40
CA LEU A 26 4.54 13.23 -3.47
C LEU A 26 3.34 12.61 -4.18
N ILE A 27 2.81 13.26 -5.22
CA ILE A 27 1.70 12.74 -6.03
C ILE A 27 2.14 11.46 -6.74
N PHE A 28 3.24 11.50 -7.50
CA PHE A 28 3.71 10.34 -8.28
C PHE A 28 4.24 9.22 -7.39
N GLY A 29 4.88 9.55 -6.27
CA GLY A 29 5.29 8.59 -5.25
C GLY A 29 4.09 7.86 -4.65
N GLY A 30 3.04 8.60 -4.27
CA GLY A 30 1.79 8.03 -3.76
C GLY A 30 1.10 7.10 -4.76
N LEU A 31 0.95 7.54 -6.01
CA LEU A 31 0.38 6.72 -7.09
C LEU A 31 1.20 5.45 -7.36
N SER A 32 2.52 5.57 -7.37
CA SER A 32 3.44 4.44 -7.57
C SER A 32 3.36 3.44 -6.43
N GLY A 33 3.32 3.92 -5.19
CA GLY A 33 3.11 3.08 -4.00
C GLY A 33 1.77 2.34 -4.05
N TYR A 34 0.69 3.04 -4.42
CA TYR A 34 -0.63 2.44 -4.57
C TYR A 34 -0.65 1.31 -5.61
N VAL A 35 -0.08 1.54 -6.80
CA VAL A 35 0.04 0.53 -7.85
C VAL A 35 0.94 -0.64 -7.41
N ALA A 36 1.99 -0.37 -6.66
CA ALA A 36 2.85 -1.43 -6.14
C ALA A 36 2.09 -2.34 -5.17
N VAL A 37 1.30 -1.77 -4.26
CA VAL A 37 0.44 -2.57 -3.34
C VAL A 37 -0.54 -3.44 -4.12
N SER A 38 -1.22 -2.87 -5.13
CA SER A 38 -2.20 -3.63 -5.92
C SER A 38 -1.55 -4.75 -6.75
N LYS A 39 -0.26 -4.60 -7.08
CA LYS A 39 0.56 -5.61 -7.77
C LYS A 39 1.30 -6.57 -6.83
N GLY A 40 1.11 -6.47 -5.51
CA GLY A 40 1.83 -7.30 -4.53
C GLY A 40 3.34 -7.04 -4.50
N LEU A 41 3.78 -5.87 -4.96
CA LEU A 41 5.16 -5.41 -4.97
C LEU A 41 5.48 -4.59 -3.69
N PRO A 42 6.75 -4.51 -3.26
CA PRO A 42 7.14 -3.78 -2.04
C PRO A 42 6.85 -2.27 -2.18
N PRO A 43 5.87 -1.72 -1.42
CA PRO A 43 5.37 -0.35 -1.67
C PRO A 43 6.40 0.74 -1.39
N HIS A 44 7.29 0.53 -0.41
CA HIS A 44 8.30 1.49 -0.02
C HIS A 44 9.29 1.78 -1.17
N LEU A 45 9.76 0.76 -1.89
CA LEU A 45 10.70 0.94 -3.01
C LEU A 45 10.05 1.72 -4.15
N TYR A 46 8.85 1.33 -4.56
CA TYR A 46 8.16 1.94 -5.70
C TYR A 46 7.63 3.35 -5.39
N PHE A 47 7.33 3.66 -4.13
CA PHE A 47 7.06 5.03 -3.70
C PHE A 47 8.25 5.95 -3.99
N PHE A 48 9.47 5.57 -3.57
CA PHE A 48 10.66 6.41 -3.79
C PHE A 48 11.04 6.51 -5.27
N ILE A 49 10.85 5.44 -6.04
CA ILE A 49 11.02 5.49 -7.50
C ILE A 49 10.07 6.53 -8.11
N GLY A 50 8.79 6.52 -7.75
CA GLY A 50 7.82 7.53 -8.20
C GLY A 50 8.12 8.94 -7.67
N PHE A 51 8.66 9.07 -6.46
CA PHE A 51 8.98 10.36 -5.86
C PHE A 51 10.15 11.07 -6.57
N PHE A 52 11.27 10.37 -6.77
CA PHE A 52 12.48 10.96 -7.36
C PHE A 52 12.44 11.05 -8.89
N LEU A 53 11.78 10.11 -9.56
CA LEU A 53 11.68 10.09 -11.04
C LEU A 53 10.34 10.66 -11.53
N SER A 54 9.45 11.08 -10.62
CA SER A 54 8.13 11.64 -10.91
C SER A 54 7.35 10.80 -11.93
N VAL A 55 7.00 11.40 -13.07
CA VAL A 55 6.25 10.74 -14.16
C VAL A 55 6.97 9.50 -14.69
N ALA A 56 8.28 9.57 -14.91
CA ALA A 56 9.05 8.45 -15.45
C ALA A 56 9.07 7.27 -14.47
N GLY A 57 9.18 7.57 -13.16
CA GLY A 57 9.08 6.58 -12.10
C GLY A 57 7.71 5.89 -12.09
N TYR A 58 6.64 6.67 -12.19
CA TYR A 58 5.28 6.15 -12.24
C TYR A 58 5.05 5.23 -13.45
N VAL A 59 5.47 5.66 -14.66
CA VAL A 59 5.38 4.84 -15.88
C VAL A 59 6.16 3.54 -15.73
N TYR A 60 7.37 3.57 -15.15
CA TYR A 60 8.14 2.38 -14.86
C TYR A 60 7.41 1.41 -13.91
N VAL A 61 6.71 1.91 -12.88
CA VAL A 61 5.91 1.06 -11.98
C VAL A 61 4.75 0.41 -12.73
N LEU A 62 4.13 1.12 -13.68
CA LEU A 62 3.05 0.58 -14.51
C LEU A 62 3.50 -0.59 -15.38
N THR A 63 4.75 -0.61 -15.87
CA THR A 63 5.27 -1.70 -16.70
C THR A 63 5.69 -2.94 -15.91
N ARG A 64 5.77 -2.88 -14.57
CA ARG A 64 6.13 -4.04 -13.74
C ARG A 64 5.01 -5.08 -13.74
N ALA A 65 5.39 -6.34 -13.92
CA ALA A 65 4.49 -7.48 -13.76
C ALA A 65 3.97 -7.58 -12.31
N SER A 66 2.72 -8.02 -12.17
CA SER A 66 2.14 -8.28 -10.84
C SER A 66 2.75 -9.54 -10.24
N SER A 67 3.12 -9.48 -8.95
CA SER A 67 3.56 -10.62 -8.16
C SER A 67 2.40 -11.31 -7.42
N VAL A 68 1.17 -10.80 -7.59
CA VAL A 68 -0.04 -11.42 -7.01
C VAL A 68 -0.35 -12.71 -7.78
N ASN A 69 -0.43 -13.82 -7.03
CA ASN A 69 -0.83 -15.11 -7.57
C ASN A 69 -2.29 -15.04 -8.06
N GLN A 70 -2.52 -15.33 -9.34
CA GLN A 70 -3.76 -15.05 -10.09
C GLN A 70 -4.98 -15.92 -9.68
N ASN A 71 -4.88 -16.72 -8.63
CA ASN A 71 -5.99 -17.56 -8.13
C ASN A 71 -7.00 -16.79 -7.26
N VAL A 72 -7.05 -15.46 -7.38
CA VAL A 72 -7.98 -14.60 -6.63
C VAL A 72 -9.12 -14.19 -7.57
N PRO A 73 -10.38 -14.52 -7.28
CA PRO A 73 -11.50 -14.18 -8.15
C PRO A 73 -11.61 -12.66 -8.35
N ALA A 74 -11.96 -12.27 -9.57
CA ALA A 74 -12.17 -10.87 -9.94
C ALA A 74 -13.16 -10.21 -8.97
N GLY A 75 -12.71 -9.17 -8.26
CA GLY A 75 -13.50 -8.49 -7.22
C GLY A 75 -12.87 -8.54 -5.82
N LEU A 76 -11.97 -9.48 -5.55
CA LEU A 76 -11.18 -9.51 -4.30
C LEU A 76 -9.94 -8.60 -4.41
N THR A 77 -10.18 -7.29 -4.55
CA THR A 77 -9.14 -6.24 -4.50
C THR A 77 -8.75 -5.91 -3.05
N LYS A 78 -8.70 -6.89 -2.16
CA LYS A 78 -8.19 -6.65 -0.81
C LYS A 78 -6.66 -6.65 -0.90
N VAL A 79 -6.06 -5.53 -0.51
CA VAL A 79 -4.63 -5.48 -0.18
C VAL A 79 -4.31 -6.69 0.70
N PRO A 80 -3.35 -7.56 0.34
CA PRO A 80 -3.03 -8.74 1.13
C PRO A 80 -2.63 -8.31 2.53
N LYS A 81 -3.58 -8.35 3.47
CA LYS A 81 -3.32 -8.13 4.88
C LYS A 81 -2.73 -9.42 5.41
N THR A 82 -1.43 -9.41 5.69
CA THR A 82 -0.78 -10.47 6.46
C THR A 82 -1.30 -10.39 7.88
N TYR A 83 -2.37 -11.12 8.18
CA TYR A 83 -2.80 -11.29 9.56
C TYR A 83 -1.78 -12.17 10.28
N ALA A 84 -1.45 -11.81 11.53
CA ALA A 84 -0.59 -12.64 12.36
C ALA A 84 -1.25 -14.02 12.54
N PRO A 85 -0.49 -15.13 12.40
CA PRO A 85 -1.03 -16.47 12.61
C PRO A 85 -1.58 -16.63 14.04
N ALA A 86 -2.73 -17.29 14.16
CA ALA A 86 -3.33 -17.65 15.44
C ALA A 86 -3.00 -19.12 15.78
N PRO A 87 -2.43 -19.41 16.96
CA PRO A 87 -2.14 -20.79 17.35
C PRO A 87 -3.43 -21.55 17.67
N CYS A 88 -3.47 -22.84 17.32
CA CYS A 88 -4.57 -23.73 17.72
C CYS A 88 -4.48 -24.04 19.22
N GLU A 89 -5.55 -23.82 19.96
CA GLU A 89 -5.62 -24.11 21.40
C GLU A 89 -5.41 -25.59 21.75
N LYS A 90 -5.65 -26.50 20.79
CA LYS A 90 -5.52 -27.95 21.00
C LYS A 90 -4.11 -28.49 20.73
N CYS A 91 -3.46 -28.04 19.65
CA CYS A 91 -2.18 -28.62 19.21
C CYS A 91 -1.06 -27.60 18.97
N GLY A 92 -1.32 -26.31 19.18
CA GLY A 92 -0.34 -25.24 18.99
C GLY A 92 -0.02 -24.89 17.54
N TYR A 93 -0.59 -25.60 16.54
CA TYR A 93 -0.31 -25.32 15.13
C TYR A 93 -0.75 -23.89 14.75
N ALA A 94 0.10 -23.15 14.04
CA ALA A 94 -0.19 -21.81 13.58
C ALA A 94 -1.15 -21.83 12.38
N ASN A 95 -2.35 -21.28 12.54
CA ASN A 95 -3.36 -21.20 11.48
C ASN A 95 -3.64 -19.75 11.10
N HIS A 96 -4.20 -19.54 9.90
CA HIS A 96 -4.73 -18.23 9.54
C HIS A 96 -5.92 -17.87 10.47
N PRO A 97 -6.07 -16.62 10.94
CA PRO A 97 -7.13 -16.26 11.89
C PRO A 97 -8.57 -16.45 11.39
N ALA A 98 -8.76 -16.57 10.08
CA ALA A 98 -10.04 -16.88 9.45
C ALA A 98 -10.26 -18.40 9.20
N ALA A 99 -9.34 -19.26 9.64
CA ALA A 99 -9.45 -20.71 9.45
C ALA A 99 -10.58 -21.29 10.33
N LYS A 100 -11.44 -22.12 9.73
CA LYS A 100 -12.52 -22.84 10.43
C LYS A 100 -12.07 -24.18 11.00
N THR A 101 -10.98 -24.72 10.48
CA THR A 101 -10.40 -26.01 10.88
C THR A 101 -8.89 -25.88 11.00
N CYS A 102 -8.32 -26.57 11.98
CA CYS A 102 -6.88 -26.60 12.16
C CYS A 102 -6.21 -27.49 11.10
N ALA A 103 -5.23 -26.95 10.38
CA ALA A 103 -4.46 -27.71 9.39
C ALA A 103 -3.57 -28.80 10.01
N GLY A 104 -3.21 -28.67 11.30
CA GLY A 104 -2.39 -29.65 12.00
C GLY A 104 -3.18 -30.83 12.59
N CYS A 105 -4.32 -30.56 13.25
CA CYS A 105 -5.06 -31.59 14.00
C CYS A 105 -6.53 -31.77 13.61
N GLY A 106 -7.03 -30.99 12.64
CA GLY A 106 -8.41 -31.10 12.13
C GLY A 106 -9.49 -30.57 13.07
N THR A 107 -9.17 -30.16 14.30
CA THR A 107 -10.16 -29.58 15.23
C THR A 107 -10.76 -28.30 14.65
N ARG A 108 -12.08 -28.11 14.84
CA ARG A 108 -12.75 -26.86 14.49
C ARG A 108 -12.17 -25.71 15.31
N LEU A 109 -11.86 -24.62 14.63
CA LEU A 109 -11.39 -23.38 15.23
C LEU A 109 -12.55 -22.38 15.27
N HIS A 110 -12.58 -21.50 16.27
CA HIS A 110 -13.40 -20.30 16.23
C HIS A 110 -12.61 -19.22 15.47
N PRO A 111 -12.98 -18.87 14.22
CA PRO A 111 -12.25 -17.86 13.48
C PRO A 111 -12.44 -16.50 14.17
N ALA A 112 -11.33 -15.86 14.53
CA ALA A 112 -11.34 -14.54 15.15
C ALA A 112 -11.71 -13.43 14.14
N LEU A 113 -11.61 -13.74 12.84
CA LEU A 113 -12.04 -12.87 11.75
C LEU A 113 -12.94 -13.64 10.80
N ALA A 114 -14.03 -13.00 10.37
CA ALA A 114 -14.81 -13.49 9.25
C ALA A 114 -13.91 -13.61 8.02
N SER A 115 -13.96 -14.76 7.35
CA SER A 115 -13.31 -14.89 6.06
C SER A 115 -14.04 -13.99 5.05
N ASP A 116 -13.30 -13.36 4.13
CA ASP A 116 -13.95 -12.55 3.09
C ASP A 116 -14.82 -13.44 2.16
N MET A 117 -14.58 -14.76 2.14
CA MET A 117 -15.39 -15.74 1.42
C MET A 117 -16.78 -15.92 2.05
N ASP A 118 -16.90 -15.87 3.38
CA ASP A 118 -18.19 -16.01 4.07
C ASP A 118 -19.12 -14.81 3.86
N ARG A 119 -18.59 -13.66 3.42
CA ARG A 119 -19.39 -12.46 3.13
C ARG A 119 -20.06 -12.48 1.77
N LEU A 120 -19.63 -13.37 0.86
CA LEU A 120 -20.13 -13.41 -0.51
C LEU A 120 -21.18 -14.50 -0.75
N GLY A 121 -21.41 -15.40 0.21
CA GLY A 121 -22.37 -16.50 0.11
C GLY A 121 -21.75 -17.79 -0.39
#